data_AF-A0A554J7B6-F1
#
_entry.id   AF-A0A554J7B6-F1
#
_cell.length_a   1.000
_cell.length_b   1.000
_cell.length_c   1.000
_cell.angle_alpha   90.00
_cell.angle_beta   90.00
_cell.angle_gamma   90.00
#
_symmetry.space_group_name_H-M   'P 1'
#
loop_
_entity.id
_entity.type
_entity.pdbx_description
1 polymer ?
#
loop_
_entity_poly.entity_id
_entity_poly.type
_entity_poly.pdbx_seq_one_letter_code
_entity_poly.pdbx_strand_id
1 'polypeptide(L)'
;MDEKEQYTALISEIIKKQSLILGPEIAILKARSVQGLMVDNDGKVTGVGDNPKETLQSLVDQYVELSGLIVKNALGSIFAKYPNLNINK
;
A
#
# COMPACT_ATOMS: atom_id res chain seq x y z
N MET A 1 15.70 -20.56 4.75
CA MET A 1 14.77 -19.52 5.23
C MET A 1 13.49 -20.20 5.64
N ASP A 2 12.98 -19.88 6.82
CA ASP A 2 11.65 -20.31 7.21
C ASP A 2 10.56 -19.54 6.44
N GLU A 3 9.31 -19.99 6.52
CA GLU A 3 8.18 -19.35 5.84
C GLU A 3 7.97 -17.88 6.29
N LYS A 4 8.06 -17.58 7.59
CA LYS A 4 7.93 -16.21 8.11
C LYS A 4 9.05 -15.30 7.61
N GLU A 5 10.28 -15.79 7.49
CA GLU A 5 11.40 -15.06 6.89
C GLU A 5 11.14 -14.74 5.41
N GLN A 6 10.57 -15.69 4.65
CA GLN A 6 10.19 -15.45 3.26
C GLN A 6 9.11 -14.37 3.14
N TYR A 7 8.05 -14.43 3.95
CA TYR A 7 7.02 -13.38 3.97
C TYR A 7 7.59 -12.02 4.39
N THR A 8 8.46 -11.98 5.39
CA THR A 8 9.13 -10.76 5.85
C THR A 8 9.94 -10.11 4.72
N ALA A 9 10.72 -10.91 4.00
CA ALA A 9 11.51 -10.44 2.86
C ALA A 9 10.61 -9.93 1.72
N LEU A 10 9.60 -10.72 1.34
CA LEU A 10 8.65 -10.34 0.29
C LEU A 10 7.92 -9.04 0.62
N ILE A 11 7.39 -8.92 1.84
CA ILE A 11 6.67 -7.71 2.26
C ILE A 11 7.61 -6.51 2.26
N SER A 12 8.86 -6.66 2.71
CA SER A 12 9.87 -5.58 2.65
C SER A 12 10.11 -5.12 1.22
N GLU A 13 10.21 -6.05 0.27
CA GLU A 13 10.37 -5.71 -1.15
C GLU A 13 9.16 -4.96 -1.71
N ILE A 14 7.95 -5.37 -1.34
CA ILE A 14 6.71 -4.69 -1.74
C ILE A 14 6.70 -3.25 -1.20
N ILE A 15 6.97 -3.05 0.09
CA ILE A 15 7.01 -1.70 0.70
C ILE A 15 8.06 -0.84 0.00
N LYS A 16 9.24 -1.39 -0.30
CA LYS A 16 10.30 -0.68 -1.02
C LYS A 16 9.85 -0.27 -2.42
N LYS A 17 9.17 -1.14 -3.15
CA LYS A 17 8.62 -0.81 -4.48
C LYS A 17 7.53 0.25 -4.39
N GLN A 18 6.62 0.13 -3.42
CA GLN A 18 5.54 1.11 -3.21
C GLN A 18 6.08 2.46 -2.75
N SER A 19 7.18 2.50 -2.00
CA SER A 19 7.87 3.74 -1.61
C SER A 19 8.35 4.54 -2.82
N LEU A 20 8.73 3.88 -3.92
CA LEU A 20 9.11 4.56 -5.17
C LEU A 20 7.90 5.14 -5.93
N ILE A 21 6.71 4.57 -5.73
CA ILE A 21 5.48 4.95 -6.45
C ILE A 21 4.69 6.00 -5.67
N LEU A 22 4.47 5.76 -4.39
CA LEU A 22 3.62 6.55 -3.49
C LEU A 22 4.42 7.55 -2.64
N GLY A 23 5.75 7.42 -2.62
CA GLY A 23 6.62 8.09 -1.67
C GLY A 23 6.84 7.27 -0.39
N PRO A 24 8.03 7.38 0.24
CA PRO A 24 8.42 6.54 1.37
C PRO A 24 7.51 6.71 2.58
N GLU A 25 7.14 7.95 2.93
CA GLU A 25 6.27 8.20 4.09
C GLU A 25 4.91 7.51 3.95
N ILE A 26 4.25 7.65 2.79
CA ILE A 26 2.93 7.08 2.56
C ILE A 26 2.99 5.55 2.52
N ALA A 27 4.01 4.98 1.86
CA ALA A 27 4.18 3.54 1.80
C ALA A 27 4.36 2.94 3.20
N ILE A 28 5.26 3.51 4.01
CA ILE A 28 5.53 3.06 5.37
C ILE A 28 4.30 3.25 6.26
N LEU A 29 3.62 4.40 6.17
CA LEU A 29 2.40 4.67 6.95
C LEU A 29 1.31 3.64 6.66
N LYS A 30 1.08 3.30 5.38
CA LYS A 30 0.10 2.29 4.98
C LYS A 30 0.50 0.90 5.43
N ALA A 31 1.77 0.53 5.29
CA ALA A 31 2.26 -0.75 5.79
C ALA A 31 2.03 -0.90 7.30
N ARG A 32 2.31 0.14 8.09
CA ARG A 32 2.09 0.14 9.54
C ARG A 32 0.62 0.03 9.96
N SER A 33 -0.32 0.36 9.07
CA SER A 33 -1.75 0.19 9.34
C SER A 33 -2.23 -1.26 9.22
N VAL A 34 -1.41 -2.14 8.64
CA VAL A 34 -1.73 -3.56 8.47
C VAL A 34 -1.50 -4.30 9.78
N GLN A 35 -2.55 -4.95 10.28
CA GLN A 35 -2.47 -5.73 11.51
C GLN A 35 -1.45 -6.87 11.38
N GLY A 36 -0.62 -7.02 12.41
CA GLY A 36 0.41 -8.06 12.45
C GLY A 36 1.67 -7.74 11.64
N LEU A 37 1.79 -6.53 11.05
CA LEU A 37 3.02 -6.11 10.38
C LEU A 37 3.81 -5.14 11.26
N MET A 38 5.10 -5.42 11.45
CA MET A 38 6.04 -4.53 12.16
C MET A 38 7.02 -3.95 11.16
N VAL A 39 7.02 -2.62 11.01
CA VAL A 39 7.85 -1.91 10.04
C VAL A 39 8.60 -0.79 10.76
N ASP A 40 9.91 -0.74 10.59
CA ASP A 40 10.74 0.33 11.14
C ASP A 40 10.57 1.64 10.35
N ASN A 41 11.34 2.68 10.71
CA ASN A 41 11.24 4.00 10.09
C ASN A 41 11.84 4.05 8.67
N ASP A 42 12.63 3.04 8.29
CA ASP A 42 13.27 2.94 6.98
C ASP A 42 12.44 2.09 6.01
N GLY A 43 11.28 1.59 6.46
CA GLY A 43 10.38 0.76 5.66
C GLY A 43 10.80 -0.71 5.59
N LYS A 44 11.74 -1.13 6.43
CA LYS A 44 12.13 -2.53 6.57
C LYS A 44 11.18 -3.23 7.55
N VAL A 45 10.74 -4.42 7.16
CA VAL A 45 9.89 -5.26 8.00
C VAL A 45 10.77 -5.93 9.05
N THR A 46 10.41 -5.74 10.31
CA THR A 46 11.10 -6.34 11.47
C THR A 46 10.37 -7.55 12.02
N GLY A 47 9.13 -7.78 11.60
CA GLY A 47 8.36 -8.96 11.97
C GLY A 47 7.00 -9.05 11.28
N VAL A 48 6.50 -10.28 11.21
CA VAL A 48 5.15 -10.64 10.75
C VAL A 48 4.46 -11.47 11.83
N GLY A 49 3.15 -11.26 12.00
CA GLY A 49 2.32 -11.95 12.98
C GLY A 49 2.11 -13.43 12.67
N ASP A 50 1.15 -14.04 13.36
CA ASP A 50 0.90 -15.48 13.28
C ASP A 50 0.24 -15.95 11.97
N ASN A 51 -0.35 -15.02 11.21
CA ASN A 51 -0.92 -15.27 9.89
C ASN A 51 -0.21 -14.46 8.77
N PRO A 52 1.04 -14.79 8.40
CA PRO A 52 1.83 -14.00 7.44
C PRO A 52 1.16 -13.81 6.08
N LYS A 53 0.43 -14.84 5.61
CA LYS A 53 -0.32 -14.80 4.35
C LYS A 53 -1.43 -13.75 4.37
N GLU A 54 -2.18 -13.69 5.47
CA GLU A 54 -3.27 -12.72 5.65
C GLU A 54 -2.73 -11.30 5.79
N THR A 55 -1.62 -11.13 6.51
CA THR A 55 -0.89 -9.87 6.61
C THR A 55 -0.42 -9.37 5.23
N LEU A 56 0.17 -10.25 4.42
CA LEU A 56 0.57 -9.90 3.04
C LEU A 56 -0.63 -9.46 2.19
N GLN A 57 -1.72 -10.23 2.22
CA GLN A 57 -2.92 -9.89 1.44
C GLN A 57 -3.48 -8.53 1.86
N SER A 58 -3.60 -8.30 3.17
CA SER A 58 -4.10 -7.03 3.72
C SER A 58 -3.22 -5.84 3.31
N LEU A 59 -1.90 -6.02 3.23
CA LEU A 59 -0.99 -4.99 2.72
C LEU A 59 -1.24 -4.67 1.25
N VAL A 60 -1.40 -5.70 0.41
CA VAL A 60 -1.70 -5.51 -1.01
C VAL A 60 -3.01 -4.75 -1.18
N ASP A 61 -4.05 -5.14 -0.44
CA ASP A 61 -5.37 -4.51 -0.49
C ASP A 61 -5.30 -3.03 -0.09
N GLN A 62 -4.55 -2.69 0.98
CA GLN A 62 -4.32 -1.30 1.38
C GLN A 62 -3.70 -0.44 0.27
N TYR A 63 -2.72 -0.98 -0.46
CA TYR A 63 -2.08 -0.26 -1.55
C TYR A 63 -2.97 -0.12 -2.79
N VAL A 64 -3.75 -1.15 -3.12
CA VAL A 64 -4.72 -1.12 -4.21
C VAL A 64 -5.81 -0.08 -3.92
N GLU A 65 -6.37 -0.10 -2.71
CA GLU A 65 -7.40 0.86 -2.29
C GLU A 65 -6.87 2.29 -2.38
N LEU A 66 -5.69 2.56 -1.81
CA LEU A 66 -5.07 3.88 -1.87
C LEU A 66 -4.84 4.33 -3.32
N SER A 67 -4.34 3.44 -4.19
CA SER A 67 -4.12 3.75 -5.60
C SER A 67 -5.42 4.11 -6.31
N GLY A 68 -6.51 3.38 -6.03
CA GLY A 68 -7.84 3.69 -6.53
C GLY A 68 -8.32 5.08 -6.10
N LEU A 69 -8.10 5.45 -4.83
CA LEU A 69 -8.43 6.78 -4.32
C LEU A 69 -7.61 7.90 -4.97
N ILE A 70 -6.30 7.67 -5.19
CA ILE A 70 -5.42 8.63 -5.87
C ILE A 70 -5.93 8.89 -7.30
N VAL A 71 -6.21 7.83 -8.05
CA VAL A 71 -6.74 7.94 -9.42
C VAL A 71 -8.09 8.66 -9.41
N LYS A 72 -9.01 8.26 -8.52
CA LYS A 72 -10.33 8.89 -8.39
C LYS A 72 -10.23 10.38 -8.11
N ASN A 73 -9.38 10.79 -7.17
CA ASN A 73 -9.20 12.19 -6.81
C ASN A 73 -8.56 13.00 -7.95
N ALA A 74 -7.52 12.44 -8.59
CA ALA A 74 -6.87 13.08 -9.72
C ALA A 74 -7.85 13.30 -10.89
N LEU A 75 -8.60 12.27 -11.29
CA LEU A 75 -9.59 12.38 -12.36
C LEU A 75 -10.76 13.27 -11.99
N GLY A 76 -11.25 13.21 -10.74
CA GLY A 76 -12.32 14.09 -10.25
C GLY A 76 -11.95 15.58 -10.40
N SER A 77 -10.71 15.94 -10.10
CA SER A 77 -10.22 17.31 -10.28
C SER A 77 -10.18 17.75 -11.76
N ILE A 78 -9.98 16.80 -12.68
CA ILE A 78 -9.98 17.06 -14.12
C ILE A 78 -11.42 17.19 -14.62
N PHE A 79 -12.32 16.27 -14.24
CA PHE A 79 -13.73 16.32 -14.63
C PHE A 79 -14.41 17.60 -14.17
N ALA A 80 -14.06 18.12 -12.99
CA ALA A 80 -14.54 19.41 -12.51
C ALA A 80 -14.20 20.59 -13.44
N LYS A 81 -13.15 20.48 -14.27
CA LYS A 81 -12.80 21.49 -15.29
C LYS A 81 -13.67 21.41 -16.54
N TYR A 82 -14.38 20.30 -16.75
CA TYR A 82 -15.21 20.04 -17.93
C TYR A 82 -16.66 19.67 -17.54
N PRO A 83 -17.39 20.54 -16.79
CA PRO A 83 -18.67 20.20 -16.19
C PRO A 83 -19.80 19.90 -17.20
N ASN A 84 -19.66 20.35 -18.45
CA ASN A 84 -20.66 20.15 -19.50
C ASN A 84 -20.52 18.81 -20.22
N LEU A 85 -19.40 18.11 -20.02
CA LEU A 85 -19.22 16.74 -20.47
C LEU A 85 -19.74 15.86 -19.34
N ASN A 86 -20.93 15.28 -19.50
CA ASN A 86 -21.61 14.51 -18.47
C ASN A 86 -20.92 13.14 -18.27
N ILE A 87 -19.71 13.16 -17.71
CA ILE A 87 -18.86 12.00 -17.46
C ILE A 87 -19.19 11.47 -16.07
N ASN A 88 -20.41 10.96 -15.90
CA ASN A 88 -20.79 10.18 -14.72
C ASN A 88 -21.05 8.75 -15.19
N LYS A 89 -20.18 7.82 -14.77
CA LYS A 89 -20.46 6.39 -14.78
C LYS A 89 -19.91 5.78 -13.49
#